data_AF-A0A961Q1D0-F1
#
_entry.id   AF-A0A961Q1D0-F1
#
_cell.length_a   1.000
_cell.length_b   1.000
_cell.length_c   1.000
_cell.angle_alpha   90.00
_cell.angle_beta   90.00
_cell.angle_gamma   90.00
#
_symmetry.space_group_name_H-M   'P 1'
#
loop_
_entity.id
_entity.type
_entity.pdbx_description
1 polymer ?
#
loop_
_entity_poly.entity_id
_entity_poly.type
_entity_poly.pdbx_seq_one_letter_code
_entity_poly.pdbx_strand_id
1 'polypeptide(L)'
;MPETTAEDAIARDLVARFGTPAQVAALAVPDMAAAGRITSRVRALREARGERPVGRKIGFSNRGLWERYGVDRPMWNHVWDTTLTEAPEAEASLDVARFPEPRIEPEIVLRLDRAPEPGMDEAALLGCVGAVAHGFEIVQSILPGWRFTAAQCAAALG
;
A
#
# COMPACT_ATOMS: atom_id res chain seq x y z
N MET A 1 -15.82 -22.61 15.67
CA MET A 1 -14.96 -21.71 14.86
C MET A 1 -15.63 -20.35 14.83
N PRO A 2 -14.93 -19.23 15.01
CA PRO A 2 -15.56 -17.93 14.85
C PRO A 2 -16.09 -17.81 13.42
N GLU A 3 -17.28 -17.24 13.28
CA GLU A 3 -17.94 -17.03 11.99
C GLU A 3 -17.08 -16.10 11.12
N THR A 4 -16.79 -16.52 9.88
CA THR A 4 -16.04 -15.72 8.91
C THR A 4 -16.89 -14.50 8.54
N THR A 5 -16.47 -13.30 8.91
CA THR A 5 -17.16 -12.06 8.53
C THR A 5 -16.98 -11.79 7.03
N ALA A 6 -17.88 -11.00 6.44
CA ALA A 6 -17.73 -10.56 5.04
C ALA A 6 -16.39 -9.87 4.78
N GLU A 7 -15.88 -9.12 5.76
CA GLU A 7 -14.58 -8.45 5.70
C GLU A 7 -13.40 -9.43 5.73
N ASP A 8 -13.48 -10.54 6.50
CA ASP A 8 -12.47 -11.60 6.46
C ASP A 8 -12.44 -12.30 5.10
N ALA A 9 -13.62 -12.54 4.51
CA ALA A 9 -13.71 -13.12 3.17
C ALA A 9 -13.06 -12.20 2.12
N ILE A 10 -13.35 -10.89 2.17
CA ILE A 10 -12.71 -9.89 1.29
C ILE A 10 -11.19 -9.88 1.50
N ALA A 11 -10.71 -9.82 2.73
CA ALA A 11 -9.27 -9.80 3.02
C ALA A 11 -8.55 -11.05 2.48
N ARG A 12 -9.16 -12.24 2.62
CA ARG A 12 -8.61 -13.48 2.05
C ARG A 12 -8.57 -13.46 0.53
N ASP A 13 -9.64 -12.99 -0.12
CA ASP A 13 -9.69 -12.85 -1.57
C ASP A 13 -8.62 -11.89 -2.09
N LEU A 14 -8.42 -10.75 -1.43
CA LEU A 14 -7.34 -9.80 -1.76
C LEU A 14 -5.96 -10.45 -1.67
N VAL A 15 -5.66 -11.12 -0.55
CA VAL A 15 -4.37 -11.79 -0.33
C VAL A 15 -4.14 -12.93 -1.33
N ALA A 16 -5.19 -13.64 -1.73
CA ALA A 16 -5.11 -14.71 -2.73
C ALA A 16 -4.80 -14.19 -4.14
N ARG A 17 -5.08 -12.92 -4.44
CA ARG A 17 -4.81 -12.28 -5.73
C ARG A 17 -3.41 -11.68 -5.85
N PHE A 18 -2.66 -11.54 -4.75
CA PHE A 18 -1.30 -10.99 -4.82
C PHE A 18 -0.42 -11.79 -5.79
N GLY A 19 0.29 -11.07 -6.66
CA GLY A 19 1.12 -11.66 -7.71
C GLY A 19 0.33 -12.24 -8.89
N THR A 20 -0.96 -11.92 -9.02
CA THR A 20 -1.80 -12.31 -10.16
C THR A 20 -2.34 -11.07 -10.88
N PRO A 21 -2.55 -11.11 -12.21
CA PRO A 21 -3.16 -10.01 -12.95
C PRO A 21 -4.69 -9.92 -12.77
N ALA A 22 -5.25 -10.59 -11.76
CA ALA A 22 -6.69 -10.72 -11.61
C ALA A 22 -7.32 -9.45 -11.03
N GLN A 23 -8.35 -8.94 -11.71
CA GLN A 23 -9.21 -7.86 -11.23
C GLN A 23 -10.48 -8.41 -10.58
N VAL A 24 -11.18 -7.53 -9.86
CA VAL A 24 -12.52 -7.75 -9.30
C VAL A 24 -13.50 -6.77 -9.92
N ALA A 25 -14.71 -7.23 -10.26
CA ALA A 25 -15.74 -6.36 -10.81
C ALA A 25 -16.29 -5.36 -9.76
N ALA A 26 -16.26 -5.75 -8.49
CA ALA A 26 -16.70 -4.92 -7.38
C ALA A 26 -15.97 -5.32 -6.09
N LEU A 27 -15.80 -4.34 -5.19
CA LEU A 27 -15.23 -4.53 -3.87
C LEU A 27 -16.14 -3.84 -2.84
N ALA A 28 -16.79 -4.63 -2.00
CA ALA A 28 -17.80 -4.15 -1.04
C ALA A 28 -17.13 -3.54 0.21
N VAL A 29 -16.74 -2.27 0.11
CA VAL A 29 -16.11 -1.51 1.20
C VAL A 29 -16.89 -0.20 1.37
N PRO A 30 -17.91 -0.19 2.26
CA PRO A 30 -18.87 0.92 2.33
C PRO A 30 -18.25 2.22 2.85
N ASP A 31 -17.24 2.13 3.72
CA ASP A 31 -16.63 3.28 4.37
C ASP A 31 -15.17 3.00 4.80
N MET A 32 -14.51 4.03 5.32
CA MET A 32 -13.14 3.94 5.82
C MET A 32 -12.99 3.03 7.05
N ALA A 33 -14.05 2.81 7.83
CA ALA A 33 -14.00 1.93 8.99
C ALA A 33 -13.94 0.46 8.56
N ALA A 34 -14.75 0.07 7.56
CA ALA A 34 -14.67 -1.22 6.90
C ALA A 34 -13.33 -1.42 6.22
N ALA A 35 -12.83 -0.39 5.52
CA ALA A 35 -11.49 -0.42 4.94
C ALA A 35 -10.42 -0.71 5.99
N GLY A 36 -10.43 0.01 7.12
CA GLY A 36 -9.47 -0.21 8.21
C GLY A 36 -9.51 -1.62 8.80
N ARG A 37 -10.70 -2.23 8.93
CA ARG A 37 -10.85 -3.62 9.38
C ARG A 37 -10.30 -4.61 8.36
N ILE A 38 -10.61 -4.41 7.07
CA ILE A 38 -10.09 -5.24 5.97
C ILE A 38 -8.56 -5.12 5.88
N THR A 39 -7.99 -3.92 5.89
CA THR A 39 -6.53 -3.70 5.82
C THR A 39 -5.82 -4.33 7.02
N SER A 40 -6.38 -4.17 8.23
CA SER A 40 -5.86 -4.83 9.43
C SER A 40 -5.87 -6.36 9.28
N ARG A 41 -6.91 -6.90 8.66
CA ARG A 41 -7.01 -8.34 8.42
C ARG A 41 -6.07 -8.83 7.34
N VAL A 42 -5.90 -8.09 6.25
CA VAL A 42 -4.90 -8.35 5.20
C VAL A 42 -3.51 -8.40 5.82
N ARG A 43 -3.14 -7.40 6.63
CA ARG A 43 -1.87 -7.38 7.35
C ARG A 43 -1.66 -8.65 8.19
N ALA A 44 -2.64 -9.02 9.01
CA ALA A 44 -2.56 -10.23 9.83
C ALA A 44 -2.42 -11.52 8.99
N LEU A 45 -3.06 -11.58 7.83
CA LEU A 45 -2.92 -12.71 6.90
C LEU A 45 -1.53 -12.77 6.26
N ARG A 46 -0.95 -11.63 5.87
CA ARG A 46 0.42 -11.55 5.33
C ARG A 46 1.46 -11.94 6.38
N GLU A 47 1.33 -11.43 7.61
CA GLU A 47 2.19 -11.82 8.74
C GLU A 47 2.10 -13.33 9.03
N ALA A 48 0.89 -13.91 8.97
CA ALA A 48 0.70 -15.35 9.14
C ALA A 48 1.30 -16.19 8.00
N ARG A 49 1.53 -15.62 6.80
CA ARG A 49 2.28 -16.25 5.69
C ARG A 49 3.80 -16.10 5.85
N GLY A 50 4.27 -15.38 6.88
CA GLY A 50 5.69 -15.14 7.15
C GLY A 50 6.24 -13.86 6.51
N GLU A 51 5.40 -13.05 5.87
CA GLU A 51 5.80 -11.75 5.32
C GLU A 51 6.05 -10.75 6.45
N ARG A 52 7.03 -9.85 6.27
CA ARG A 52 7.39 -8.85 7.27
C ARG A 52 7.22 -7.43 6.74
N PRO A 53 6.59 -6.53 7.49
CA PRO A 53 6.60 -5.12 7.13
C PRO A 53 8.03 -4.56 7.30
N VAL A 54 8.56 -3.97 6.23
CA VAL A 54 9.91 -3.37 6.17
C VAL A 54 9.89 -1.86 5.98
N GLY A 55 8.72 -1.27 5.79
CA GLY A 55 8.57 0.17 5.64
C GLY A 55 7.12 0.61 5.51
N ARG A 56 6.93 1.85 5.07
CA ARG A 56 5.62 2.42 4.74
C ARG A 56 5.70 3.23 3.46
N LYS A 57 4.67 3.13 2.62
CA LYS A 57 4.45 4.06 1.51
C LYS A 57 3.42 5.09 1.93
N ILE A 58 3.66 6.35 1.57
CA ILE A 58 2.70 7.43 1.67
C ILE A 58 2.20 7.74 0.25
N GLY A 59 0.89 7.63 0.03
CA GLY A 59 0.20 7.94 -1.21
C GLY A 59 -0.70 9.18 -1.07
N PHE A 60 -1.24 9.64 -2.20
CA PHE A 60 -2.02 10.89 -2.27
C PHE A 60 -1.28 12.12 -1.73
N SER A 61 0.03 12.20 -1.98
CA SER A 61 0.85 13.40 -1.69
C SER A 61 0.53 14.57 -2.64
N ASN A 62 0.05 14.26 -3.86
CA ASN A 62 -0.42 15.26 -4.82
C ASN A 62 -1.87 15.67 -4.54
N ARG A 63 -2.04 16.89 -4.02
CA ARG A 63 -3.37 17.49 -3.74
C ARG A 63 -4.27 17.61 -4.97
N GLY A 64 -3.71 17.68 -6.18
CA GLY A 64 -4.49 17.74 -7.43
C GLY A 64 -5.31 16.47 -7.71
N LEU A 65 -5.04 15.37 -7.00
CA LEU A 65 -5.79 14.12 -7.13
C LEU A 65 -6.89 13.97 -6.07
N TRP A 66 -6.93 14.86 -5.07
CA TRP A 66 -7.78 14.69 -3.89
C TRP A 66 -9.27 14.73 -4.21
N GLU A 67 -9.71 15.73 -4.98
CA GLU A 67 -11.10 15.84 -5.43
C GLU A 67 -11.53 14.62 -6.26
N ARG A 68 -10.66 14.16 -7.18
CA ARG A 68 -10.93 13.02 -8.05
C ARG A 68 -11.21 11.74 -7.26
N TYR A 69 -10.47 11.51 -6.18
CA TYR A 69 -10.56 10.28 -5.38
C TYR A 69 -11.32 10.45 -4.06
N GLY A 70 -11.84 11.65 -3.79
CA GLY A 70 -12.59 11.95 -2.57
C GLY A 70 -11.76 11.79 -1.29
N VAL A 71 -10.47 12.12 -1.35
CA VAL A 71 -9.56 12.10 -0.19
C VAL A 71 -9.21 13.52 0.26
N ASP A 72 -8.94 13.70 1.55
CA ASP A 72 -8.63 15.01 2.15
C ASP A 72 -7.27 15.03 2.87
N ARG A 73 -6.52 13.92 2.79
CA ARG A 73 -5.23 13.71 3.43
C ARG A 73 -4.45 12.60 2.73
N PRO A 74 -3.11 12.56 2.89
CA PRO A 74 -2.33 11.42 2.45
C PRO A 74 -2.80 10.12 3.11
N MET A 75 -2.67 9.02 2.38
CA MET A 75 -2.89 7.67 2.91
C MET A 75 -1.55 6.95 3.03
N TRP A 76 -1.48 5.91 3.84
CA TRP A 76 -0.28 5.09 3.92
C TRP A 76 -0.61 3.62 4.06
N ASN A 77 0.33 2.77 3.63
CA ASN A 77 0.28 1.34 3.91
C ASN A 77 1.68 0.77 4.13
N HIS A 78 1.76 -0.50 4.54
CA HIS A 78 3.01 -1.22 4.74
C HIS A 78 3.69 -1.55 3.41
N VAL A 79 5.01 -1.37 3.38
CA VAL A 79 5.88 -2.03 2.40
C VAL A 79 6.32 -3.34 3.01
N TRP A 80 6.23 -4.43 2.26
CA TRP A 80 6.55 -5.78 2.70
C TRP A 80 7.90 -6.23 2.12
N ASP A 81 8.62 -7.10 2.84
CA ASP A 81 9.87 -7.69 2.37
C ASP A 81 9.70 -8.43 1.03
N THR A 82 8.53 -9.02 0.79
CA THR A 82 8.14 -9.66 -0.48
C THR A 82 7.88 -8.69 -1.64
N THR A 83 7.74 -7.40 -1.35
CA THR A 83 7.45 -6.34 -2.34
C THR A 83 8.60 -5.34 -2.50
N LEU A 84 9.63 -5.44 -1.68
CA LEU A 84 10.83 -4.61 -1.76
C LEU A 84 11.87 -5.32 -2.62
N THR A 85 12.32 -4.66 -3.68
CA THR A 85 13.47 -5.09 -4.48
C THR A 85 14.52 -4.03 -4.40
N GLU A 86 15.71 -4.39 -3.89
CA GLU A 86 16.88 -3.52 -3.97
C GLU A 86 17.41 -3.53 -5.40
N ALA A 87 17.85 -2.36 -5.87
CA ALA A 87 18.43 -2.16 -7.19
C ALA A 87 19.92 -1.83 -7.05
N PRO A 88 20.79 -2.80 -6.68
CA PRO A 88 22.22 -2.55 -6.67
C PRO A 88 22.66 -2.13 -8.08
N GLU A 89 23.60 -1.19 -8.16
CA GLU A 89 24.04 -0.62 -9.45
C GLU A 89 22.94 0.13 -10.23
N ALA A 90 21.85 0.50 -9.55
CA ALA A 90 20.70 1.21 -10.13
C ALA A 90 19.92 0.41 -11.19
N GLU A 91 19.99 -0.92 -11.13
CA GLU A 91 19.23 -1.81 -12.02
C GLU A 91 18.36 -2.80 -11.22
N ALA A 92 17.12 -3.00 -11.68
CA ALA A 92 16.21 -4.02 -11.16
C ALA A 92 15.27 -4.49 -12.27
N SER A 93 14.76 -5.72 -12.16
CA SER A 93 13.81 -6.30 -13.11
C SER A 93 12.55 -6.75 -12.40
N LEU A 94 11.40 -6.54 -13.05
CA LEU A 94 10.09 -6.94 -12.54
C LEU A 94 9.23 -7.50 -13.68
N ASP A 95 8.55 -8.62 -13.41
CA ASP A 95 7.55 -9.18 -14.31
C ASP A 95 6.21 -8.45 -14.16
N VAL A 96 5.97 -7.45 -15.01
CA VAL A 96 4.77 -6.62 -14.98
C VAL A 96 3.47 -7.39 -15.28
N ALA A 97 3.57 -8.59 -15.88
CA ALA A 97 2.39 -9.41 -16.19
C ALA A 97 1.69 -9.96 -14.94
N ARG A 98 2.31 -9.82 -13.76
CA ARG A 98 1.75 -10.23 -12.46
C ARG A 98 0.87 -9.17 -11.81
N PHE A 99 0.72 -7.99 -12.43
CA PHE A 99 0.04 -6.84 -11.85
C PHE A 99 -1.14 -6.44 -12.75
N PRO A 100 -2.35 -6.20 -12.21
CA PRO A 100 -3.45 -5.63 -12.97
C PRO A 100 -3.28 -4.11 -13.13
N GLU A 101 -3.35 -3.64 -14.37
CA GLU A 101 -3.22 -2.22 -14.75
C GLU A 101 -2.01 -1.50 -14.09
N PRO A 102 -0.78 -2.04 -14.20
CA PRO A 102 0.36 -1.47 -13.49
C PRO A 102 0.68 -0.06 -13.96
N ARG A 103 1.06 0.80 -13.02
CA ARG A 103 1.67 2.11 -13.28
C ARG A 103 2.94 2.24 -12.45
N ILE A 104 3.83 3.12 -12.89
CA ILE A 104 5.09 3.43 -12.23
C ILE A 104 5.07 4.85 -11.67
N GLU A 105 5.52 5.02 -10.43
CA GLU A 105 5.64 6.30 -9.76
C GLU A 105 7.08 6.50 -9.28
N PRO A 106 7.78 7.58 -9.67
CA PRO A 106 9.09 7.92 -9.12
C PRO A 106 8.94 8.49 -7.70
N GLU A 107 9.79 8.05 -6.77
CA GLU A 107 9.66 8.36 -5.35
C GLU A 107 11.02 8.66 -4.70
N ILE A 108 10.98 9.39 -3.58
CA ILE A 108 12.11 9.55 -2.66
C ILE A 108 11.91 8.57 -1.50
N VAL A 109 12.87 7.68 -1.30
CA VAL A 109 12.86 6.67 -0.23
C VAL A 109 13.72 7.16 0.92
N LEU A 110 13.15 7.21 2.12
CA LEU A 110 13.83 7.63 3.34
C LEU A 110 14.08 6.41 4.24
N ARG A 111 15.36 6.10 4.51
CA ARG A 111 15.70 5.17 5.59
C ARG A 111 15.73 5.94 6.90
N LEU A 112 14.98 5.46 7.88
CA LEU A 112 14.92 6.05 9.20
C LEU A 112 15.87 5.27 10.13
N ASP A 113 16.82 5.95 10.76
CA ASP A 113 17.69 5.34 11.77
C ASP A 113 16.99 5.28 13.14
N ARG A 114 15.95 6.11 13.32
CA ARG A 114 15.06 6.11 14.49
C ARG A 114 13.64 6.49 14.10
N ALA A 115 12.66 6.04 14.88
CA ALA A 115 11.27 6.38 14.66
C ALA A 115 11.01 7.88 14.95
N PRO A 116 10.25 8.60 14.09
CA PRO A 116 9.73 9.92 14.40
C PRO A 116 8.72 9.88 15.55
N GLU A 117 8.67 10.93 16.35
CA GLU A 117 7.68 11.09 17.43
C GLU A 117 6.69 12.22 17.09
N PRO A 118 5.43 12.13 17.58
CA PRO A 118 4.46 13.21 17.42
C PRO A 118 4.97 14.54 17.98
N GLY A 119 4.78 15.62 17.24
CA GLY A 119 5.15 16.97 17.67
C GLY A 119 6.57 17.41 17.33
N MET A 120 7.37 16.57 16.67
CA MET A 120 8.66 16.98 16.11
C MET A 120 8.49 18.10 15.07
N ASP A 121 9.39 19.07 15.10
CA ASP A 121 9.55 20.04 14.01
C ASP A 121 10.29 19.40 12.81
N GLU A 122 10.39 20.15 11.71
CA GLU A 122 11.00 19.67 10.46
C GLU A 122 12.47 19.27 10.64
N ALA A 123 13.24 20.00 11.46
CA ALA A 123 14.65 19.73 11.70
C ALA A 123 14.83 18.44 12.52
N ALA A 124 14.03 18.26 13.58
CA ALA A 124 14.02 17.04 14.38
C ALA A 124 13.58 15.82 13.55
N LEU A 125 12.59 16.00 12.66
CA LEU A 125 12.14 14.95 11.74
C LEU A 125 13.22 14.57 10.73
N LEU A 126 13.90 15.55 10.15
CA LEU A 126 15.04 15.31 9.24
C LEU A 126 16.17 14.57 9.97
N GLY A 127 16.39 14.88 11.24
CA GLY A 127 17.34 14.15 12.11
C GLY A 127 16.95 12.69 12.42
N CYS A 128 15.80 12.19 11.96
CA CYS A 128 15.48 10.76 11.98
C CYS A 128 16.00 10.02 10.73
N VAL A 129 16.29 10.76 9.65
CA VAL A 129 16.67 10.20 8.35
C VAL A 129 18.16 9.86 8.35
N GLY A 130 18.46 8.57 8.18
CA GLY A 130 19.83 8.08 8.08
C GLY A 130 20.36 7.96 6.66
N ALA A 131 19.46 7.79 5.69
CA ALA A 131 19.81 7.79 4.28
C ALA A 131 18.62 8.15 3.40
N VAL A 132 18.94 8.61 2.20
CA VAL A 132 17.99 8.92 1.12
C VAL A 132 18.38 8.10 -0.09
N ALA A 133 17.39 7.55 -0.78
CA ALA A 133 17.54 6.89 -2.06
C ALA A 133 16.44 7.33 -3.01
N HIS A 134 16.67 7.14 -4.31
CA HIS A 134 15.61 7.17 -5.30
C HIS A 134 14.98 5.79 -5.39
N GLY A 135 13.68 5.74 -5.63
CA GLY A 135 12.97 4.50 -5.84
C GLY A 135 11.84 4.67 -6.84
N PHE A 136 11.30 3.54 -7.26
CA PHE A 136 10.05 3.50 -8.01
C PHE A 136 9.05 2.68 -7.22
N GLU A 137 7.81 3.16 -7.15
CA GLU A 137 6.68 2.34 -6.76
C GLU A 137 5.98 1.81 -8.00
N ILE A 138 5.74 0.51 -8.03
CA ILE A 138 4.86 -0.12 -9.01
C ILE A 138 3.50 -0.29 -8.36
N VAL A 139 2.60 0.63 -8.69
CA VAL A 139 1.22 0.62 -8.21
C VAL A 139 0.34 -0.16 -9.19
N GLN A 140 -0.74 -0.75 -8.68
CA GLN A 140 -1.67 -1.57 -9.46
C GLN A 140 -3.11 -1.27 -9.06
N SER A 141 -4.07 -1.61 -9.92
CA SER A 141 -5.49 -1.51 -9.60
C SER A 141 -6.24 -2.80 -9.88
N ILE A 142 -6.73 -3.44 -8.82
CA ILE A 142 -7.63 -4.59 -8.93
C ILE A 142 -9.05 -4.19 -9.36
N LEU A 143 -9.38 -2.89 -9.35
CA LEU A 143 -10.66 -2.35 -9.80
C LEU A 143 -10.48 -1.73 -11.20
N PRO A 144 -11.24 -2.18 -12.22
CA PRO A 144 -11.02 -1.78 -13.60
C PRO A 144 -11.02 -0.27 -13.85
N GLY A 145 -10.07 0.17 -14.68
CA GLY A 145 -9.96 1.55 -15.15
C GLY A 145 -9.62 2.56 -14.05
N TRP A 146 -8.99 2.12 -12.96
CA TRP A 146 -8.64 2.97 -11.81
C TRP A 146 -9.85 3.71 -11.21
N ARG A 147 -11.02 3.06 -11.21
CA ARG A 147 -12.26 3.62 -10.68
C ARG A 147 -12.59 2.97 -9.33
N PHE A 148 -12.42 3.75 -8.27
CA PHE A 148 -12.64 3.29 -6.91
C PHE A 148 -12.94 4.47 -5.99
N THR A 149 -13.58 4.17 -4.85
CA THR A 149 -13.70 5.12 -3.74
C THR A 149 -12.42 5.11 -2.89
N ALA A 150 -12.24 6.13 -2.03
CA ALA A 150 -11.17 6.17 -1.05
C ALA A 150 -11.13 4.92 -0.16
N ALA A 151 -12.30 4.43 0.28
CA ALA A 151 -12.41 3.24 1.12
C ALA A 151 -11.98 1.96 0.37
N GLN A 152 -12.38 1.81 -0.90
CA GLN A 152 -11.94 0.70 -1.74
C GLN A 152 -10.42 0.74 -1.97
N CYS A 153 -9.86 1.93 -2.25
CA CYS A 153 -8.43 2.13 -2.38
C CYS A 153 -7.66 1.73 -1.11
N ALA A 154 -8.14 2.18 0.05
CA ALA A 154 -7.55 1.87 1.36
C ALA A 154 -7.52 0.36 1.65
N ALA A 155 -8.59 -0.36 1.30
CA ALA A 155 -8.70 -1.79 1.53
C ALA A 155 -7.87 -2.63 0.54
N ALA A 156 -7.79 -2.22 -0.73
CA ALA A 156 -7.21 -3.01 -1.81
C ALA A 156 -5.68 -3.10 -1.79
N LEU A 157 -4.99 -2.15 -1.14
CA LEU A 157 -3.54 -1.96 -1.23
C LEU A 157 -2.75 -2.52 -0.03
N GLY A 158 -3.28 -3.56 0.65
CA GLY A 158 -2.67 -4.17 1.85
C GLY A 158 -1.38 -4.93 1.62
#